data_AF-A0AAD7F0P2-F1
#
_entry.id   AF-A0AAD7F0P2-F1
#
_cell.length_a   1.000
_cell.length_b   1.000
_cell.length_c   1.000
_cell.angle_alpha   90.00
_cell.angle_beta   90.00
_cell.angle_gamma   90.00
#
_symmetry.space_group_name_H-M   'P 1'
#
loop_
_entity.id
_entity.type
_entity.pdbx_description
1 polymer ?
#
loop_
_entity_poly.entity_id
_entity_poly.type
_entity_poly.pdbx_seq_one_letter_code
_entity_poly.pdbx_strand_id
1 'polypeptide(L)' 'AIGDIVAQFAEFALHMSQPFPGETESQTEKRFLIYQVSETEHVIMDNLTADDVVIPSEYLRNPAFTFGLWYAQKR' A
#
# COMPACT_ATOMS: atom_id res chain seq x y z
N ALA A 1 4.15 15.04 0.74
CA ALA A 1 5.35 15.89 0.55
C ALA A 1 6.42 15.08 -0.17
N ILE A 2 7.22 15.67 -1.05
CA ILE A 2 8.50 15.08 -1.47
C ILE A 2 9.28 14.82 -0.16
N GLY A 3 9.32 13.57 0.30
CA GLY A 3 9.86 13.21 1.62
C GLY A 3 9.01 12.30 2.51
N ASP A 4 7.79 11.88 2.11
CA ASP A 4 7.11 10.78 2.83
C ASP A 4 7.75 9.45 2.43
N ILE A 5 8.86 9.13 3.10
CA ILE A 5 9.62 7.90 2.90
C ILE A 5 8.78 6.68 3.29
N VAL A 6 7.90 6.82 4.28
CA VAL A 6 7.03 5.72 4.74
C VAL A 6 6.05 5.34 3.63
N ALA A 7 5.38 6.33 3.02
CA ALA A 7 4.49 6.09 1.89
C ALA A 7 5.23 5.44 0.70
N GLN A 8 6.43 5.93 0.35
CA GLN A 8 7.24 5.36 -0.74
C GLN A 8 7.67 3.91 -0.47
N PHE A 9 8.11 3.59 0.75
CA PHE A 9 8.43 2.21 1.12
C PHE A 9 7.20 1.32 1.11
N ALA A 10 6.06 1.83 1.55
CA ALA A 10 4.79 1.12 1.51
C ALA A 10 4.36 0.83 0.05
N GLU A 11 4.47 1.81 -0.86
CA GLU A 11 4.22 1.62 -2.29
C GLU A 11 5.12 0.55 -2.89
N PHE A 12 6.42 0.62 -2.59
CA PHE A 12 7.39 -0.39 -3.02
C PHE A 12 7.04 -1.78 -2.47
N ALA A 13 6.68 -1.88 -1.19
CA ALA A 13 6.31 -3.15 -0.57
C ALA A 13 5.07 -3.76 -1.24
N LEU A 14 4.03 -2.98 -1.54
CA LEU A 14 2.86 -3.47 -2.28
C LEU A 14 3.22 -3.85 -3.71
N HIS A 15 4.05 -3.06 -4.39
CA HIS A 15 4.51 -3.38 -5.74
C HIS A 15 5.22 -4.74 -5.78
N MET A 16 6.12 -4.99 -4.82
CA MET A 16 6.85 -6.25 -4.68
C MET A 16 6.00 -7.42 -4.18
N SER A 17 4.82 -7.15 -3.61
CA SER A 17 3.89 -8.19 -3.13
C SER A 17 2.92 -8.67 -4.21
N GLN A 18 2.93 -8.04 -5.38
CA GLN A 18 2.16 -8.49 -6.54
C GLN A 18 2.72 -9.80 -7.15
N PRO A 19 1.90 -10.59 -7.86
CA PRO A 19 0.45 -10.43 -8.00
C PRO A 19 -0.27 -10.83 -6.71
N PHE A 20 -1.38 -10.16 -6.41
CA PHE A 20 -2.21 -10.50 -5.25
C PHE A 20 -3.22 -11.62 -5.59
N PRO A 21 -3.79 -12.34 -4.61
CA PRO A 21 -4.63 -13.52 -4.85
C PRO A 21 -5.79 -13.29 -5.82
N GLY A 22 -5.81 -13.99 -6.95
CA GLY A 22 -6.82 -13.83 -8.00
C GLY A 22 -6.36 -12.99 -9.19
N GLU A 23 -5.15 -12.41 -9.14
CA GLU A 23 -4.53 -11.70 -10.25
C GLU A 23 -3.61 -12.64 -11.05
N THR A 24 -3.59 -12.46 -12.37
CA THR A 24 -2.76 -13.26 -13.28
C THR A 24 -1.39 -12.64 -13.54
N GLU A 25 -1.27 -11.33 -13.37
CA GLU A 25 -0.06 -10.58 -13.71
C GLU A 25 0.16 -9.39 -12.77
N SER A 26 1.43 -9.07 -12.54
CA SER A 26 1.83 -7.87 -11.79
C SER A 26 1.68 -6.64 -12.68
N GLN A 27 1.15 -5.55 -12.11
CA GLN A 27 1.11 -4.27 -12.80
C GLN A 27 2.48 -3.60 -12.72
N THR A 28 3.01 -3.18 -13.88
CA THR A 28 4.38 -2.67 -14.03
C THR A 28 4.54 -1.23 -13.54
N GLU A 29 3.50 -0.39 -13.62
CA GLU A 29 3.61 1.01 -13.22
C GLU A 29 2.33 1.57 -12.55
N LYS A 30 2.53 2.39 -11.52
CA LYS A 30 1.52 3.31 -10.94
C LYS A 30 0.21 2.68 -10.43
N ARG A 31 0.21 1.41 -10.07
CA ARG A 31 -0.97 0.78 -9.45
C ARG A 31 -1.31 1.42 -8.11
N PHE A 32 -0.34 1.50 -7.22
CA PHE A 32 -0.53 2.03 -5.87
C PHE A 32 -0.10 3.48 -5.78
N LEU A 33 -0.90 4.28 -5.09
CA LEU A 33 -0.51 5.57 -4.56
C LEU A 33 -0.83 5.58 -3.08
N ILE A 34 0.17 5.89 -2.24
CA ILE A 34 0.00 5.97 -0.79
C ILE A 34 0.32 7.40 -0.35
N TYR A 35 -0.56 7.97 0.46
CA TYR A 35 -0.35 9.31 1.00
C TYR A 35 -0.95 9.45 2.39
N GLN A 36 -0.30 10.27 3.19
CA GLN A 36 -0.76 10.61 4.52
C GLN A 36 -1.98 11.52 4.43
N VAL A 37 -3.04 11.19 5.18
CA VAL A 37 -4.26 12.02 5.28
C VAL A 37 -4.42 12.68 6.65
N SER A 38 -3.75 12.13 7.68
CA SER A 38 -3.71 12.69 9.02
C SER A 38 -2.42 12.30 9.74
N GLU A 39 -2.18 12.79 10.95
CA GLU A 39 -0.99 12.40 11.75
C GLU A 39 -0.94 10.89 12.04
N THR A 40 -2.08 10.20 11.98
CA THR A 40 -2.24 8.80 12.37
C THR A 40 -2.64 7.87 11.24
N GLU A 41 -2.97 8.38 10.05
CA GLU A 41 -3.51 7.58 8.96
C GLU A 41 -2.89 7.89 7.59
N HIS A 42 -2.75 6.82 6.81
CA HIS A 42 -2.45 6.84 5.39
C HIS A 42 -3.62 6.24 4.61
N VAL A 43 -3.78 6.67 3.37
CA VAL A 43 -4.68 6.06 2.39
C VAL A 43 -3.85 5.34 1.34
N ILE A 44 -4.28 4.13 0.99
CA ILE A 44 -3.79 3.35 -0.13
C ILE A 44 -4.84 3.45 -1.23
N MET A 45 -4.51 4.09 -2.34
CA MET A 45 -5.32 4.03 -3.56
C MET A 45 -4.81 2.90 -4.43
N ASP A 46 -5.69 1.96 -4.81
CA ASP A 46 -5.40 0.94 -5.81
C ASP A 46 -6.09 1.30 -7.14
N ASN A 47 -5.32 1.80 -8.10
CA ASN A 47 -5.82 2.18 -9.42
C ASN A 47 -6.31 0.98 -10.25
N LEU A 48 -5.95 -0.26 -9.88
CA LEU A 48 -6.44 -1.45 -10.57
C LEU A 48 -7.88 -1.78 -10.18
N THR A 49 -8.22 -1.70 -8.90
CA THR A 49 -9.57 -2.03 -8.39
C THR A 49 -10.47 -0.80 -8.25
N ALA A 50 -9.88 0.40 -8.28
CA ALA A 50 -10.52 1.68 -7.98
C ALA A 50 -11.03 1.78 -6.53
N ASP A 51 -10.39 1.06 -5.60
CA ASP A 51 -10.69 1.09 -4.17
C ASP A 51 -9.64 1.87 -3.37
N ASP A 52 -10.12 2.53 -2.33
CA ASP A 52 -9.30 3.23 -1.36
C ASP A 52 -9.36 2.50 -0.01
N VAL A 53 -8.20 2.24 0.58
CA VAL A 53 -8.09 1.57 1.89
C VAL A 53 -7.35 2.47 2.87
N VAL A 54 -7.98 2.78 4.00
CA VAL A 54 -7.34 3.50 5.10
C VAL A 54 -6.52 2.54 5.96
N ILE A 55 -5.30 2.95 6.32
CA ILE A 55 -4.41 2.21 7.22
C ILE A 55 -3.83 3.13 8.29
N PRO A 56 -3.76 2.69 9.57
CA PRO A 56 -3.01 3.40 10.59
C PRO A 56 -1.53 3.54 10.22
N SER A 57 -0.98 4.75 10.30
CA SER A 57 0.41 5.04 9.94
C SER A 57 1.42 4.23 10.77
N GLU A 58 1.06 3.82 11.98
CA GLU A 58 1.91 2.98 12.83
C GLU A 58 2.21 1.61 12.21
N TYR A 59 1.29 1.06 11.41
CA TYR A 59 1.49 -0.22 10.75
C TYR A 59 2.54 -0.12 9.64
N LEU A 60 2.55 0.99 8.91
CA LEU A 60 3.57 1.26 7.87
C LEU A 60 4.96 1.53 8.47
N ARG A 61 5.04 1.92 9.74
CA ARG A 61 6.30 2.13 10.47
C ARG A 61 6.81 0.88 11.18
N ASN A 62 6.01 -0.18 11.24
CA ASN A 62 6.35 -1.41 11.95
C ASN A 62 7.01 -2.43 10.99
N PRO A 63 8.32 -2.71 11.11
CA PRO A 63 9.00 -3.65 10.22
C PRO A 63 8.55 -5.12 10.41
N ALA A 64 7.91 -5.46 11.54
CA ALA A 64 7.35 -6.79 11.76
C ALA A 64 5.94 -6.93 11.14
N PHE A 65 5.34 -5.84 10.66
CA PHE A 65 4.02 -5.88 10.03
C PHE A 65 4.13 -6.36 8.59
N THR A 66 3.40 -7.44 8.26
CA THR A 66 3.40 -8.06 6.94
C THR A 66 2.43 -7.32 6.00
N PHE A 67 2.81 -6.11 5.59
CA PHE A 67 1.93 -5.17 4.89
C PHE A 67 1.26 -5.75 3.64
N GLY A 68 2.03 -6.41 2.77
CA GLY A 68 1.48 -7.06 1.56
C GLY A 68 0.44 -8.12 1.87
N LEU A 69 0.67 -8.96 2.89
CA LEU A 69 -0.29 -9.98 3.31
C LEU A 69 -1.56 -9.36 3.89
N TRP A 70 -1.42 -8.34 4.74
CA TRP A 70 -2.56 -7.62 5.29
C TRP A 70 -3.42 -6.99 4.18
N TYR A 71 -2.78 -6.36 3.19
CA TYR A 71 -3.48 -5.75 2.07
C TYR A 71 -4.24 -6.80 1.25
N ALA A 72 -3.60 -7.93 0.97
CA ALA A 72 -4.20 -9.06 0.25
C ALA A 72 -5.48 -9.60 0.91
N GLN A 73 -5.60 -9.49 2.23
CA GLN A 73 -6.75 -9.96 3.02
C GLN A 73 -7.85 -8.90 3.19
N LYS A 74 -7.50 -7.62 3.05
CA LYS A 74 -8.42 -6.50 3.28
C LYS A 74 -9.22 -6.09 2.06
N ARG A 75 -8.66 -6.30 0.87
CA ARG A 75 -9.32 -6.04 -0.41
C ARG A 75 -10.49 -6.98 -0.67
#